data_AF-A0A7W0MTK2-F1
#
_entry.id   AF-A0A7W0MTK2-F1
#
_cell.length_a   1.000
_cell.length_b   1.000
_cell.length_c   1.000
_cell.angle_alpha   90.00
_cell.angle_beta   90.00
_cell.angle_gamma   90.00
#
_symmetry.space_group_name_H-M   'P 1'
#
loop_
_entity.id
_entity.type
_entity.pdbx_description
1 polymer ?
#
loop_
_entity_poly.entity_id
_entity_poly.type
_entity_poly.pdbx_seq_one_letter_code
_entity_poly.pdbx_strand_id
1 'polypeptide(L)'
;MRVTVLKGERLGGLRAVDVGESDWEHLDACPICHTAAALTDIGTAHGRRAAGVLAACSDCAHVFLRRRPRASWFDAFYASDWDSRNQEGARSGGLSKAPDPRVLDFCAAHLPEAARVLDVGAGFGSQLVPFRDGGHEVAGVERSSHRAHHLRETLRIPCDHGPIEAVTAARPFDLVFAHHVLEHVSDPAATVAHLHGLLDDRGLVYIAVPSLWRELAPQSLHFAPHLSQYTLRSLTRLLCRSGFEIVAAEEGRDLQVLARRSATPGEASSFAESGPHGEPFDASVRAWVIEGFGGLRPGTRTLVWTKANAGEALYEQRVVRGRRSVEAILAGSRGLRRIPVKRIRKRARSALPAWTQTKSLRLLPVRVEDPDAFPLEVHHPRREAPIWVK
;
A
#
# COMPACT_ATOMS: atom_id res chain seq x y z
N MET A 1 29.69 -26.99 -5.52
CA MET A 1 30.13 -25.58 -5.61
C MET A 1 29.24 -24.73 -4.70
N ARG A 2 29.78 -24.19 -3.58
CA ARG A 2 29.05 -23.40 -2.57
C ARG A 2 28.59 -22.05 -3.15
N VAL A 3 27.31 -21.73 -3.00
CA VAL A 3 26.75 -20.42 -3.37
C VAL A 3 26.66 -19.55 -2.13
N THR A 4 27.56 -18.58 -2.01
CA THR A 4 27.46 -17.49 -1.04
C THR A 4 26.43 -16.48 -1.54
N VAL A 5 25.26 -16.46 -0.91
CA VAL A 5 24.26 -15.39 -1.04
C VAL A 5 24.83 -14.18 -0.29
N LEU A 6 25.24 -13.15 -1.02
CA LEU A 6 25.73 -11.93 -0.39
C LEU A 6 24.58 -11.22 0.35
N LYS A 7 24.74 -11.16 1.68
CA LYS A 7 24.05 -10.26 2.61
C LYS A 7 24.20 -8.83 2.08
N GLY A 8 23.10 -8.21 1.69
CA GLY A 8 23.10 -6.93 1.00
C GLY A 8 21.69 -6.42 0.73
N GLU A 9 20.94 -6.20 1.81
CA GLU A 9 19.60 -5.61 1.85
C GLU A 9 19.62 -4.12 1.53
N ARG A 10 20.04 -3.75 0.31
CA ARG A 10 19.97 -2.35 -0.11
C ARG A 10 19.18 -2.22 -1.39
N LEU A 11 17.90 -2.48 -1.24
CA LEU A 11 16.86 -1.74 -1.93
C LEU A 11 16.95 -0.29 -1.42
N GLY A 12 16.75 0.70 -2.27
CA GLY A 12 16.50 2.04 -1.72
C GLY A 12 15.22 1.99 -0.87
N GLY A 13 15.38 2.00 0.46
CA GLY A 13 14.30 2.00 1.45
C GLY A 13 13.34 0.82 1.35
N LEU A 14 13.82 -0.42 1.28
CA LEU A 14 13.03 -1.59 1.72
C LEU A 14 14.02 -2.59 2.37
N ARG A 15 13.63 -3.25 3.46
CA ARG A 15 14.41 -4.28 4.16
C ARG A 15 13.51 -5.49 4.48
N ALA A 16 14.11 -6.66 4.63
CA ALA A 16 13.39 -7.81 5.15
C ALA A 16 13.48 -7.79 6.68
N VAL A 17 12.37 -8.03 7.36
CA VAL A 17 12.31 -8.20 8.81
C VAL A 17 11.74 -9.57 9.11
N ASP A 18 12.32 -10.19 10.13
CA ASP A 18 11.95 -11.48 10.67
C ASP A 18 10.78 -11.30 11.65
N VAL A 19 9.78 -12.17 11.58
CA VAL A 19 8.57 -12.12 12.42
C VAL A 19 8.46 -13.41 13.19
N GLY A 20 8.51 -13.29 14.51
CA GLY A 20 8.45 -14.43 15.43
C GLY A 20 7.20 -15.25 15.21
N GLU A 21 7.28 -16.56 15.40
CA GLU A 21 6.15 -17.48 15.18
C GLU A 21 4.90 -17.09 15.99
N SER A 22 5.10 -16.59 17.22
CA SER A 22 4.04 -16.10 18.11
C SER A 22 3.37 -14.80 17.63
N ASP A 23 4.02 -14.07 16.73
CA ASP A 23 3.54 -12.78 16.23
C ASP A 23 2.65 -12.95 15.00
N TRP A 24 2.41 -14.18 14.53
CA TRP A 24 1.48 -14.45 13.45
C TRP A 24 0.05 -14.63 13.97
N GLU A 25 -0.90 -14.20 13.16
CA GLU A 25 -2.32 -14.50 13.29
C GLU A 25 -2.87 -15.00 11.96
N HIS A 26 -4.03 -15.65 12.05
CA HIS A 26 -4.79 -16.13 10.90
C HIS A 26 -6.22 -15.62 11.03
N LEU A 27 -6.74 -15.01 9.96
CA LEU A 27 -8.12 -14.55 9.90
C LEU A 27 -9.00 -15.64 9.29
N ASP A 28 -10.04 -16.07 9.99
CA ASP A 28 -10.97 -17.09 9.48
C ASP A 28 -12.10 -16.51 8.63
N ALA A 29 -12.24 -15.18 8.60
CA ALA A 29 -13.28 -14.47 7.87
C ALA A 29 -12.74 -13.20 7.21
N CYS A 30 -13.46 -12.70 6.19
CA CYS A 30 -13.13 -11.45 5.53
C CYS A 30 -13.15 -10.28 6.53
N PRO A 31 -12.11 -9.43 6.61
CA PRO A 31 -12.09 -8.30 7.54
C PRO A 31 -13.09 -7.19 7.17
N ILE A 32 -13.59 -7.18 5.93
CA ILE A 32 -14.68 -6.30 5.52
C ILE A 32 -16.01 -6.97 5.83
N CYS A 33 -16.33 -8.10 5.18
CA CYS A 33 -17.68 -8.67 5.23
C CYS A 33 -17.98 -9.61 6.41
N HIS A 34 -16.96 -10.03 7.16
CA HIS A 34 -17.04 -11.03 8.23
C HIS A 34 -17.61 -12.39 7.78
N THR A 35 -17.53 -12.69 6.49
CA THR A 35 -17.94 -13.97 5.90
C THR A 35 -16.73 -14.88 5.66
N ALA A 36 -16.83 -16.13 6.10
CA ALA A 36 -15.82 -17.17 5.85
C ALA A 36 -16.10 -17.96 4.55
N ALA A 37 -17.38 -18.17 4.22
CA ALA A 37 -17.82 -19.00 3.08
C ALA A 37 -17.41 -18.45 1.71
N ALA A 38 -17.04 -17.17 1.63
CA ALA A 38 -16.64 -16.50 0.40
C ALA A 38 -15.11 -16.37 0.24
N LEU A 39 -14.32 -16.96 1.15
CA LEU A 39 -12.86 -16.85 1.11
C LEU A 39 -12.20 -17.96 0.31
N THR A 40 -11.32 -17.57 -0.60
CA THR A 40 -10.42 -18.47 -1.32
C THR A 40 -8.99 -18.01 -1.10
N ASP A 41 -8.12 -18.89 -0.62
CA ASP A 41 -6.69 -18.61 -0.59
C ASP A 41 -6.18 -18.56 -2.04
N ILE A 42 -5.43 -17.52 -2.40
CA ILE A 42 -4.99 -17.27 -3.77
C ILE A 42 -3.48 -17.39 -3.94
N GLY A 43 -2.73 -17.31 -2.83
CA GLY A 43 -1.30 -17.59 -2.85
C GLY A 43 -0.67 -17.62 -1.46
N THR A 44 0.38 -18.43 -1.35
CA THR A 44 1.14 -18.64 -0.12
C THR A 44 2.61 -18.28 -0.35
N ALA A 45 3.17 -17.45 0.53
CA ALA A 45 4.57 -17.10 0.55
C ALA A 45 5.28 -17.77 1.72
N HIS A 46 5.96 -18.88 1.45
CA HIS A 46 6.69 -19.70 2.42
C HIS A 46 8.07 -19.14 2.77
N GLY A 47 8.32 -19.08 4.08
CA GLY A 47 9.63 -19.19 4.70
C GLY A 47 9.94 -20.63 5.12
N ARG A 48 10.95 -20.84 5.97
CA ARG A 48 11.15 -22.18 6.60
C ARG A 48 10.38 -22.37 7.90
N ARG A 49 9.81 -21.32 8.51
CA ARG A 49 9.08 -21.38 9.80
C ARG A 49 7.70 -20.76 9.80
N ALA A 50 7.41 -19.87 8.84
CA ALA A 50 6.12 -19.21 8.73
C ALA A 50 5.82 -18.92 7.26
N ALA A 51 4.54 -18.77 6.95
CA ALA A 51 4.07 -18.41 5.62
C ALA A 51 3.04 -17.28 5.68
N GLY A 52 3.17 -16.29 4.80
CA GLY A 52 2.07 -15.35 4.54
C GLY A 52 1.06 -16.03 3.62
N VAL A 53 -0.23 -15.84 3.87
CA VAL A 53 -1.30 -16.36 3.01
C VAL A 53 -2.15 -15.20 2.55
N LEU A 54 -2.27 -15.03 1.25
CA LEU A 54 -3.15 -14.05 0.62
C LEU A 54 -4.48 -14.74 0.28
N ALA A 55 -5.58 -14.11 0.64
CA ALA A 55 -6.92 -14.60 0.34
C ALA A 55 -7.73 -13.55 -0.41
N ALA A 56 -8.66 -14.02 -1.24
CA ALA A 56 -9.66 -13.21 -1.92
C ALA A 56 -11.06 -13.54 -1.37
N CYS A 57 -11.87 -12.51 -1.17
CA CYS A 57 -13.27 -12.64 -0.81
C CYS A 57 -14.16 -12.42 -2.03
N SER A 58 -14.82 -13.45 -2.54
CA SER A 58 -15.68 -13.36 -3.74
C SER A 58 -16.95 -12.54 -3.54
N ASP A 59 -17.36 -12.31 -2.29
CA ASP A 59 -18.54 -11.50 -1.96
C ASP A 59 -18.27 -10.00 -2.14
N CYS A 60 -17.20 -9.46 -1.53
CA CYS A 60 -16.84 -8.05 -1.62
C CYS A 60 -15.67 -7.72 -2.53
N ALA A 61 -15.07 -8.72 -3.16
CA ALA A 61 -13.89 -8.55 -4.02
C ALA A 61 -12.67 -7.95 -3.31
N HIS A 62 -12.53 -8.22 -2.02
CA HIS A 62 -11.38 -7.79 -1.23
C HIS A 62 -10.28 -8.84 -1.26
N VAL A 63 -9.03 -8.41 -1.51
CA VAL A 63 -7.84 -9.25 -1.35
C VAL A 63 -7.08 -8.78 -0.11
N PHE A 64 -6.63 -9.70 0.74
CA PHE A 64 -5.96 -9.36 1.99
C PHE A 64 -5.02 -10.47 2.47
N LEU A 65 -4.06 -10.08 3.31
CA LEU A 65 -3.13 -11.01 3.94
C LEU A 65 -3.84 -11.71 5.12
N ARG A 66 -4.45 -12.87 4.82
CA ARG A 66 -5.21 -13.70 5.76
C ARG A 66 -4.35 -14.27 6.88
N ARG A 67 -3.14 -14.75 6.55
CA ARG A 67 -2.12 -15.11 7.55
C ARG A 67 -1.05 -14.02 7.58
N ARG A 68 -1.02 -13.24 8.67
CA ARG A 68 -0.27 -11.97 8.78
C ARG A 68 0.37 -11.78 10.16
N PRO A 69 1.31 -10.83 10.33
CA PRO A 69 1.71 -10.37 11.65
C PRO A 69 0.54 -9.71 12.39
N ARG A 70 0.50 -9.88 13.71
CA ARG A 70 -0.46 -9.24 14.61
C ARG A 70 -0.24 -7.73 14.66
N ALA A 71 -1.28 -6.99 15.00
CA ALA A 71 -1.22 -5.54 15.19
C ALA A 71 -0.10 -5.10 16.15
N SER A 72 0.10 -5.84 17.25
CA SER A 72 1.16 -5.57 18.24
C SER A 72 2.58 -5.62 17.64
N TRP A 73 2.80 -6.47 16.64
CA TRP A 73 4.08 -6.51 15.94
C TRP A 73 4.29 -5.25 15.10
N PHE A 74 3.26 -4.79 14.39
CA PHE A 74 3.31 -3.53 13.64
C PHE A 74 3.53 -2.33 14.57
N ASP A 75 2.84 -2.28 15.70
CA ASP A 75 3.01 -1.19 16.68
C ASP A 75 4.45 -1.12 17.19
N ALA A 76 5.03 -2.28 17.56
CA ALA A 76 6.43 -2.35 17.96
C ALA A 76 7.37 -1.91 16.81
N PHE A 77 7.15 -2.42 15.60
CA PHE A 77 7.93 -2.10 14.41
C PHE A 77 7.94 -0.59 14.08
N TYR A 78 6.77 0.05 14.12
CA TYR A 78 6.65 1.47 13.80
C TYR A 78 7.26 2.36 14.89
N ALA A 79 7.08 1.99 16.16
CA ALA A 79 7.64 2.74 17.29
C ALA A 79 9.17 2.69 17.34
N SER A 80 9.80 1.56 17.02
CA SER A 80 11.25 1.41 17.08
C SER A 80 11.94 1.79 15.77
N ASP A 81 11.70 1.00 14.73
CA ASP A 81 12.57 0.94 13.57
C ASP A 81 12.18 1.96 12.49
N TRP A 82 10.88 2.23 12.35
CA TRP A 82 10.41 3.22 11.39
C TRP A 82 10.72 4.64 11.87
N ASP A 83 10.42 4.94 13.14
CA ASP A 83 10.59 6.28 13.71
C ASP A 83 12.06 6.68 13.85
N SER A 84 12.92 5.80 14.36
CA SER A 84 14.37 6.07 14.48
C SER A 84 15.00 6.47 13.14
N ARG A 85 14.59 5.85 12.03
CA ARG A 85 15.15 6.14 10.70
C ARG A 85 14.53 7.35 10.03
N ASN A 86 13.26 7.64 10.26
CA ASN A 86 12.68 8.91 9.81
C ASN A 86 13.39 10.09 10.50
N GLN A 87 13.74 9.95 11.78
CA GLN A 87 14.56 10.95 12.48
C GLN A 87 15.96 11.11 11.86
N GLU A 88 16.60 10.01 11.45
CA GLU A 88 17.90 10.05 10.74
C GLU A 88 17.81 10.71 9.35
N GLY A 89 16.75 10.40 8.58
CA GLY A 89 16.53 10.94 7.23
C GLY A 89 16.06 12.40 7.22
N ALA A 90 15.36 12.84 8.26
CA ALA A 90 14.81 14.18 8.39
C ALA A 90 15.84 15.29 8.67
N ARG A 91 17.08 14.93 9.02
CA ARG A 91 18.22 15.87 9.05
C ARG A 91 18.49 16.53 7.69
N SER A 92 17.79 16.10 6.63
CA SER A 92 17.89 16.63 5.26
C SER A 92 16.87 17.71 4.88
N GLY A 93 15.86 17.98 5.71
CA GLY A 93 14.90 19.10 5.55
C GLY A 93 13.88 19.00 4.39
N GLY A 94 12.62 19.33 4.69
CA GLY A 94 11.58 19.67 3.70
C GLY A 94 10.42 18.65 3.55
N LEU A 95 9.32 19.12 2.97
CA LEU A 95 8.18 18.28 2.53
C LEU A 95 8.71 17.10 1.72
N SER A 96 8.50 15.87 2.21
CA SER A 96 9.05 14.68 1.54
C SER A 96 8.41 14.41 0.16
N LYS A 97 7.25 15.02 -0.12
CA LYS A 97 6.49 14.95 -1.37
C LYS A 97 5.72 16.26 -1.58
N ALA A 98 5.61 16.70 -2.84
CA ALA A 98 4.72 17.80 -3.20
C ALA A 98 3.26 17.40 -2.94
N PRO A 99 2.40 18.34 -2.53
CA PRO A 99 0.95 18.12 -2.43
C PRO A 99 0.39 17.57 -3.75
N ASP A 100 -0.54 16.63 -3.68
CA ASP A 100 -1.38 16.26 -4.82
C ASP A 100 -2.64 17.15 -4.82
N PRO A 101 -2.73 18.18 -5.68
CA PRO A 101 -3.86 19.11 -5.69
C PRO A 101 -5.18 18.43 -6.01
N ARG A 102 -5.12 17.28 -6.71
CA ARG A 102 -6.31 16.50 -7.10
C ARG A 102 -7.12 16.02 -5.89
N VAL A 103 -6.50 15.88 -4.72
CA VAL A 103 -7.21 15.51 -3.49
C VAL A 103 -8.15 16.62 -3.04
N LEU A 104 -7.66 17.87 -3.01
CA LEU A 104 -8.50 19.03 -2.70
C LEU A 104 -9.57 19.19 -3.78
N ASP A 105 -9.19 19.13 -5.05
CA ASP A 105 -10.13 19.29 -6.18
C ASP A 105 -11.29 18.28 -6.12
N PHE A 106 -11.00 17.02 -5.74
CA PHE A 106 -12.02 15.96 -5.60
C PHE A 106 -13.02 16.24 -4.48
N CYS A 107 -12.60 16.97 -3.43
CA CYS A 107 -13.44 17.25 -2.26
C CYS A 107 -14.12 18.62 -2.33
N ALA A 108 -13.50 19.62 -2.97
CA ALA A 108 -13.83 21.04 -2.84
C ALA A 108 -15.29 21.37 -3.17
N ALA A 109 -15.87 20.73 -4.18
CA ALA A 109 -17.26 20.95 -4.60
C ALA A 109 -18.31 20.51 -3.55
N HIS A 110 -17.89 19.75 -2.54
CA HIS A 110 -18.76 19.19 -1.51
C HIS A 110 -18.51 19.76 -0.11
N LEU A 111 -17.50 20.63 0.05
CA LEU A 111 -17.14 21.21 1.34
C LEU A 111 -17.79 22.59 1.54
N PRO A 112 -18.11 22.95 2.80
CA PRO A 112 -18.42 24.33 3.13
C PRO A 112 -17.19 25.24 2.96
N GLU A 113 -17.43 26.54 2.84
CA GLU A 113 -16.37 27.57 2.63
C GLU A 113 -15.25 27.49 3.68
N ALA A 114 -15.58 27.24 4.94
CA ALA A 114 -14.64 27.10 6.05
C ALA A 114 -14.82 25.75 6.78
N ALA A 115 -14.57 24.65 6.08
CA ALA A 115 -14.61 23.30 6.63
C ALA A 115 -13.56 23.02 7.71
N ARG A 116 -13.86 22.09 8.62
CA ARG A 116 -12.94 21.43 9.55
C ARG A 116 -12.47 20.11 8.95
N VAL A 117 -11.18 19.99 8.71
CA VAL A 117 -10.56 18.88 7.98
C VAL A 117 -9.57 18.14 8.88
N LEU A 118 -9.72 16.83 8.98
CA LEU A 118 -8.77 15.93 9.63
C LEU A 118 -8.06 15.05 8.59
N ASP A 119 -6.74 15.05 8.59
CA ASP A 119 -5.93 14.04 7.86
C ASP A 119 -5.45 12.97 8.83
N VAL A 120 -5.85 11.73 8.58
CA VAL A 120 -5.39 10.59 9.36
C VAL A 120 -4.22 9.93 8.64
N GLY A 121 -3.08 9.82 9.33
CA GLY A 121 -1.80 9.48 8.72
C GLY A 121 -1.17 10.68 8.01
N ALA A 122 -1.23 11.85 8.66
CA ALA A 122 -0.92 13.15 8.06
C ALA A 122 0.51 13.26 7.49
N GLY A 123 1.43 12.38 7.88
CA GLY A 123 2.79 12.35 7.37
C GLY A 123 3.49 13.69 7.59
N PHE A 124 4.04 14.27 6.54
CA PHE A 124 4.65 15.62 6.61
C PHE A 124 3.65 16.74 6.27
N GLY A 125 2.34 16.49 6.29
CA GLY A 125 1.29 17.47 6.05
C GLY A 125 1.12 17.88 4.59
N SER A 126 1.67 17.13 3.62
CA SER A 126 1.61 17.50 2.20
C SER A 126 0.19 17.64 1.68
N GLN A 127 -0.75 16.83 2.19
CA GLN A 127 -2.15 16.90 1.79
C GLN A 127 -2.95 17.93 2.60
N LEU A 128 -2.54 18.27 3.83
CA LEU A 128 -3.21 19.28 4.67
C LEU A 128 -2.95 20.72 4.21
N VAL A 129 -1.76 21.00 3.67
CA VAL A 129 -1.36 22.36 3.28
C VAL A 129 -2.33 22.99 2.27
N PRO A 130 -2.75 22.32 1.17
CA PRO A 130 -3.74 22.87 0.26
C PRO A 130 -5.08 23.21 0.92
N PHE A 131 -5.59 22.38 1.85
CA PHE A 131 -6.84 22.69 2.56
C PHE A 131 -6.70 23.92 3.46
N ARG A 132 -5.59 24.02 4.21
CA ARG A 132 -5.29 25.20 5.05
C ARG A 132 -5.20 26.46 4.21
N ASP A 133 -4.45 26.41 3.12
CA ASP A 133 -4.23 27.56 2.23
C ASP A 133 -5.52 27.93 1.48
N GLY A 134 -6.47 26.99 1.36
CA GLY A 134 -7.85 27.21 0.89
C GLY A 134 -8.81 27.77 1.95
N GLY A 135 -8.34 28.07 3.17
CA GLY A 135 -9.14 28.70 4.23
C GLY A 135 -9.80 27.75 5.23
N HIS A 136 -9.50 26.45 5.17
CA HIS A 136 -10.08 25.45 6.08
C HIS A 136 -9.33 25.35 7.43
N GLU A 137 -10.06 24.98 8.48
CA GLU A 137 -9.48 24.60 9.78
C GLU A 137 -8.91 23.18 9.66
N VAL A 138 -7.60 23.00 9.75
CA VAL A 138 -6.95 21.71 9.53
C VAL A 138 -6.35 21.12 10.80
N ALA A 139 -6.44 19.80 10.95
CA ALA A 139 -5.76 19.03 11.99
C ALA A 139 -5.23 17.71 11.40
N GLY A 140 -4.22 17.11 12.04
CA GLY A 140 -3.64 15.84 11.63
C GLY A 140 -3.51 14.84 12.76
N VAL A 141 -3.49 13.56 12.42
CA VAL A 141 -3.10 12.47 13.33
C VAL A 141 -1.98 11.70 12.68
N GLU A 142 -0.90 11.47 13.40
CA GLU A 142 0.28 10.80 12.85
C GLU A 142 0.95 9.91 13.90
N ARG A 143 1.20 8.66 13.50
CA ARG A 143 1.87 7.65 14.35
C ARG A 143 3.35 7.97 14.57
N SER A 144 4.00 8.67 13.63
CA SER A 144 5.40 9.04 13.76
C SER A 144 5.59 10.30 14.60
N SER A 145 6.25 10.14 15.75
CA SER A 145 6.56 11.23 16.68
C SER A 145 7.28 12.40 16.01
N HIS A 146 8.23 12.08 15.12
CA HIS A 146 9.00 13.05 14.37
C HIS A 146 8.13 13.87 13.40
N ARG A 147 7.23 13.20 12.68
CA ARG A 147 6.36 13.84 11.70
C ARG A 147 5.27 14.68 12.37
N ALA A 148 4.66 14.15 13.43
CA ALA A 148 3.73 14.90 14.27
C ALA A 148 4.39 16.18 14.83
N HIS A 149 5.64 16.10 15.28
CA HIS A 149 6.41 17.28 15.69
C HIS A 149 6.63 18.28 14.54
N HIS A 150 6.96 17.81 13.32
CA HIS A 150 7.07 18.67 12.15
C HIS A 150 5.77 19.42 11.81
N LEU A 151 4.63 18.73 11.84
CA LEU A 151 3.31 19.35 11.64
C LEU A 151 3.08 20.50 12.63
N ARG A 152 3.34 20.28 13.92
CA ARG A 152 3.13 21.28 14.98
C ARG A 152 4.12 22.44 14.92
N GLU A 153 5.42 22.16 14.83
CA GLU A 153 6.44 23.19 14.97
C GLU A 153 6.77 23.91 13.65
N THR A 154 6.75 23.18 12.53
CA THR A 154 7.13 23.74 11.22
C THR A 154 5.91 24.24 10.46
N LEU A 155 4.86 23.42 10.33
CA LEU A 155 3.67 23.79 9.56
C LEU A 155 2.63 24.56 10.38
N ARG A 156 2.79 24.61 11.71
CA ARG A 156 1.83 25.21 12.65
C ARG A 156 0.42 24.60 12.52
N ILE A 157 0.37 23.30 12.21
CA ILE A 157 -0.88 22.53 12.13
C ILE A 157 -1.01 21.69 13.41
N PRO A 158 -2.13 21.78 14.14
CA PRO A 158 -2.41 20.89 15.27
C PRO A 158 -2.29 19.43 14.86
N CYS A 159 -1.54 18.64 15.64
CA CYS A 159 -1.38 17.23 15.34
C CYS A 159 -1.26 16.38 16.61
N ASP A 160 -2.11 15.36 16.68
CA ASP A 160 -2.06 14.31 17.69
C ASP A 160 -1.08 13.22 17.27
N HIS A 161 -0.23 12.82 18.23
CA HIS A 161 0.73 11.74 18.03
C HIS A 161 0.13 10.44 18.55
N GLY A 162 -0.14 9.51 17.65
CA GLY A 162 -0.72 8.23 18.03
C GLY A 162 -1.41 7.49 16.89
N PRO A 163 -2.00 6.33 17.20
CA PRO A 163 -2.82 5.57 16.27
C PRO A 163 -4.15 6.28 15.99
N ILE A 164 -4.76 6.00 14.83
CA ILE A 164 -6.08 6.55 14.45
C ILE A 164 -7.15 6.21 15.49
N GLU A 165 -7.08 5.02 16.07
CA GLU A 165 -8.06 4.52 17.04
C GLU A 165 -8.06 5.30 18.37
N ALA A 166 -7.00 6.05 18.66
CA ALA A 166 -6.89 6.87 19.87
C ALA A 166 -7.41 8.29 19.69
N VAL A 167 -7.85 8.66 18.48
CA VAL A 167 -8.26 10.02 18.16
C VAL A 167 -9.62 10.29 18.76
N THR A 168 -9.73 11.43 19.44
CA THR A 168 -11.01 11.93 19.94
C THR A 168 -11.21 13.34 19.43
N ALA A 169 -12.42 13.65 18.99
CA ALA A 169 -12.76 14.97 18.50
C ALA A 169 -13.69 15.68 19.50
N ALA A 170 -13.26 16.83 20.03
CA ALA A 170 -14.13 17.66 20.88
C ALA A 170 -15.31 18.27 20.09
N ARG A 171 -15.12 18.46 18.78
CA ARG A 171 -16.13 18.88 17.81
C ARG A 171 -16.01 17.99 16.58
N PRO A 172 -17.10 17.61 15.91
CA PRO A 172 -17.05 16.77 14.71
C PRO A 172 -16.45 17.50 13.51
N PHE A 173 -15.84 16.76 12.59
CA PHE A 173 -15.24 17.28 11.37
C PHE A 173 -16.23 17.29 10.20
N ASP A 174 -16.05 18.24 9.27
CA ASP A 174 -16.77 18.28 8.00
C ASP A 174 -16.15 17.31 6.98
N LEU A 175 -14.84 17.09 7.08
CA LEU A 175 -14.08 16.12 6.28
C LEU A 175 -13.06 15.39 7.15
N VAL A 176 -13.09 14.06 7.09
CA VAL A 176 -11.95 13.24 7.51
C VAL A 176 -11.40 12.53 6.29
N PHE A 177 -10.10 12.59 6.06
CA PHE A 177 -9.50 11.90 4.94
C PHE A 177 -8.33 11.01 5.32
N ALA A 178 -8.17 9.93 4.57
CA ALA A 178 -7.13 8.92 4.76
C ALA A 178 -6.48 8.61 3.41
N HIS A 179 -5.24 9.02 3.22
CA HIS A 179 -4.51 8.86 1.96
C HIS A 179 -3.31 7.92 2.13
N HIS A 180 -3.41 6.72 1.55
CA HIS A 180 -2.44 5.62 1.70
C HIS A 180 -2.26 5.21 3.18
N VAL A 181 -3.38 4.95 3.86
CA VAL A 181 -3.45 4.51 5.26
C VAL A 181 -4.23 3.21 5.40
N LEU A 182 -5.40 3.11 4.76
CA LEU A 182 -6.33 2.00 4.98
C LEU A 182 -5.81 0.65 4.47
N GLU A 183 -4.81 0.63 3.59
CA GLU A 183 -4.09 -0.59 3.19
C GLU A 183 -3.18 -1.15 4.29
N HIS A 184 -2.88 -0.35 5.31
CA HIS A 184 -1.94 -0.67 6.38
C HIS A 184 -2.63 -1.07 7.70
N VAL A 185 -3.93 -0.83 7.85
CA VAL A 185 -4.63 -1.09 9.11
C VAL A 185 -5.00 -2.56 9.26
N SER A 186 -4.99 -3.05 10.51
CA SER A 186 -5.33 -4.43 10.83
C SER A 186 -6.83 -4.70 10.70
N ASP A 187 -7.67 -3.75 11.10
CA ASP A 187 -9.13 -3.85 11.06
C ASP A 187 -9.74 -2.67 10.29
N PRO A 188 -9.86 -2.76 8.96
CA PRO A 188 -10.40 -1.67 8.14
C PRO A 188 -11.86 -1.34 8.46
N ALA A 189 -12.66 -2.32 8.91
CA ALA A 189 -14.05 -2.07 9.31
C ALA A 189 -14.12 -1.23 10.58
N ALA A 190 -13.34 -1.59 11.61
CA ALA A 190 -13.26 -0.81 12.85
C ALA A 190 -12.68 0.59 12.59
N THR A 191 -11.64 0.71 11.75
CA THR A 191 -11.06 2.01 11.38
C THR A 191 -12.10 2.90 10.71
N VAL A 192 -12.83 2.41 9.70
CA VAL A 192 -13.84 3.22 8.98
C VAL A 192 -15.04 3.56 9.88
N ALA A 193 -15.46 2.65 10.76
CA ALA A 193 -16.47 2.94 11.77
C ALA A 193 -16.02 4.03 12.76
N HIS A 194 -14.74 4.04 13.14
CA HIS A 194 -14.17 5.10 13.95
C HIS A 194 -14.18 6.44 13.20
N LEU A 195 -13.78 6.46 11.92
CA LEU A 195 -13.86 7.65 11.07
C LEU A 195 -15.29 8.21 10.97
N HIS A 196 -16.30 7.34 10.86
CA HIS A 196 -17.72 7.73 10.88
C HIS A 196 -18.09 8.50 12.16
N GLY A 197 -17.58 8.06 13.31
CA GLY A 197 -17.84 8.70 14.60
C GLY A 197 -17.15 10.06 14.80
N LEU A 198 -16.14 10.40 13.98
CA LEU A 198 -15.46 11.69 14.02
C LEU A 198 -16.15 12.78 13.19
N LEU A 199 -17.13 12.39 12.36
CA LEU A 199 -17.81 13.26 11.40
C LEU A 199 -19.11 13.83 11.96
N ASP A 200 -19.52 14.98 11.44
CA ASP A 200 -20.85 15.54 11.69
C ASP A 200 -21.91 14.80 10.85
N ASP A 201 -23.19 15.15 10.99
CA ASP A 201 -24.29 14.51 10.25
C ASP A 201 -24.22 14.66 8.72
N ARG A 202 -23.48 15.64 8.20
CA ARG A 202 -23.27 15.85 6.76
C ARG A 202 -21.83 15.62 6.33
N GLY A 203 -21.02 15.08 7.21
CA GLY A 203 -19.58 15.01 7.09
C GLY A 203 -19.17 14.03 6.01
N LEU A 204 -18.03 14.29 5.42
CA LEU A 204 -17.48 13.51 4.32
C LEU A 204 -16.27 12.71 4.80
N VAL A 205 -16.13 11.51 4.26
CA VAL A 205 -14.88 10.75 4.30
C VAL A 205 -14.28 10.69 2.90
N TYR A 206 -13.00 11.03 2.77
CA TYR A 206 -12.23 10.78 1.55
C TYR A 206 -11.21 9.68 1.82
N ILE A 207 -11.20 8.63 1.01
CA ILE A 207 -10.24 7.55 1.10
C ILE A 207 -9.53 7.38 -0.24
N ALA A 208 -8.20 7.38 -0.19
CA ALA A 208 -7.35 7.04 -1.32
C ALA A 208 -6.42 5.88 -0.98
N VAL A 209 -6.48 4.82 -1.79
CA VAL A 209 -5.67 3.60 -1.63
C VAL A 209 -5.20 3.07 -2.99
N PRO A 210 -4.11 2.29 -3.04
CA PRO A 210 -3.73 1.57 -4.26
C PRO A 210 -4.86 0.67 -4.77
N SER A 211 -5.07 0.65 -6.09
CA SER A 211 -5.93 -0.35 -6.75
C SER A 211 -5.20 -1.68 -6.88
N LEU A 212 -5.88 -2.78 -6.53
CA LEU A 212 -5.45 -4.16 -6.80
C LEU A 212 -5.03 -4.32 -8.27
N TRP A 213 -5.84 -3.81 -9.19
CA TRP A 213 -5.64 -3.98 -10.63
C TRP A 213 -4.46 -3.17 -11.20
N ARG A 214 -3.90 -2.25 -10.42
CA ARG A 214 -2.67 -1.53 -10.76
C ARG A 214 -1.41 -2.18 -10.21
N GLU A 215 -1.56 -3.15 -9.33
CA GLU A 215 -0.47 -4.00 -8.90
C GLU A 215 -0.16 -5.00 -10.02
N LEU A 216 0.96 -4.84 -10.76
CA LEU A 216 1.27 -5.75 -11.87
C LEU A 216 1.51 -7.22 -11.45
N ALA A 217 1.72 -7.46 -10.16
CA ALA A 217 1.85 -8.77 -9.56
C ALA A 217 1.52 -8.67 -8.07
N PRO A 218 1.22 -9.78 -7.38
CA PRO A 218 1.01 -9.81 -5.93
C PRO A 218 2.30 -9.50 -5.13
N GLN A 219 2.82 -8.28 -5.20
CA GLN A 219 3.93 -7.82 -4.35
C GLN A 219 3.52 -7.86 -2.87
N SER A 220 2.22 -7.73 -2.60
CA SER A 220 1.57 -7.98 -1.31
C SER A 220 1.92 -9.34 -0.68
N LEU A 221 2.18 -10.40 -1.46
CA LEU A 221 2.72 -11.68 -0.93
C LEU A 221 4.07 -11.51 -0.21
N HIS A 222 4.77 -10.42 -0.48
CA HIS A 222 6.12 -10.15 0.01
C HIS A 222 6.21 -8.84 0.81
N PHE A 223 5.18 -7.98 0.75
CA PHE A 223 5.13 -6.67 1.40
C PHE A 223 4.02 -6.63 2.45
N ALA A 224 4.27 -7.25 3.61
CA ALA A 224 3.25 -7.36 4.65
C ALA A 224 2.73 -6.04 5.25
N PRO A 225 3.41 -4.87 5.17
CA PRO A 225 2.77 -3.63 5.58
C PRO A 225 1.51 -3.29 4.79
N HIS A 226 1.29 -3.82 3.58
CA HIS A 226 0.00 -3.74 2.91
C HIS A 226 -0.82 -4.98 3.30
N LEU A 227 -1.57 -4.88 4.37
CA LEU A 227 -2.45 -5.94 4.85
C LEU A 227 -3.67 -6.13 3.94
N SER A 228 -4.05 -5.07 3.23
CA SER A 228 -5.26 -4.99 2.43
C SER A 228 -4.97 -4.50 1.01
N GLN A 229 -5.58 -5.15 0.02
CA GLN A 229 -5.60 -4.73 -1.38
C GLN A 229 -7.05 -4.50 -1.79
N TYR A 230 -7.33 -3.27 -2.20
CA TYR A 230 -8.68 -2.83 -2.49
C TYR A 230 -8.94 -2.85 -4.00
N THR A 231 -10.16 -3.23 -4.30
CA THR A 231 -10.87 -2.93 -5.54
C THR A 231 -11.85 -1.81 -5.24
N LEU A 232 -12.40 -1.18 -6.29
CA LEU A 232 -13.39 -0.13 -6.08
C LEU A 232 -14.63 -0.67 -5.34
N ARG A 233 -15.08 -1.90 -5.62
CA ARG A 233 -16.20 -2.53 -4.92
C ARG A 233 -15.89 -2.84 -3.46
N SER A 234 -14.72 -3.39 -3.14
CA SER A 234 -14.39 -3.71 -1.75
C SER A 234 -14.30 -2.44 -0.91
N LEU A 235 -13.71 -1.36 -1.44
CA LEU A 235 -13.64 -0.07 -0.75
C LEU A 235 -15.02 0.57 -0.56
N THR A 236 -15.83 0.62 -1.62
CA THR A 236 -17.20 1.17 -1.54
C THR A 236 -18.11 0.33 -0.64
N ARG A 237 -18.00 -1.00 -0.67
CA ARG A 237 -18.73 -1.88 0.27
C ARG A 237 -18.34 -1.65 1.72
N LEU A 238 -17.05 -1.51 1.99
CA LEU A 238 -16.55 -1.19 3.32
C LEU A 238 -17.16 0.11 3.83
N LEU A 239 -17.16 1.16 3.01
CA LEU A 239 -17.76 2.45 3.35
C LEU A 239 -19.27 2.32 3.58
N CYS A 240 -20.02 1.71 2.65
CA CYS A 240 -21.48 1.59 2.78
C CYS A 240 -21.91 0.80 4.03
N ARG A 241 -21.24 -0.32 4.32
CA ARG A 241 -21.53 -1.11 5.52
C ARG A 241 -21.16 -0.39 6.82
N SER A 242 -20.27 0.60 6.73
CA SER A 242 -19.88 1.45 7.86
C SER A 242 -20.73 2.72 7.98
N GLY A 243 -21.88 2.78 7.29
CA GLY A 243 -22.80 3.92 7.39
C GLY A 243 -22.41 5.11 6.51
N PHE A 244 -21.87 4.86 5.32
CA PHE A 244 -21.59 5.92 4.34
C PHE A 244 -22.38 5.76 3.04
N GLU A 245 -22.71 6.87 2.41
CA GLU A 245 -23.27 6.97 1.06
C GLU A 245 -22.18 7.45 0.09
N ILE A 246 -21.95 6.75 -1.01
CA ILE A 246 -20.92 7.13 -1.98
C ILE A 246 -21.35 8.40 -2.74
N VAL A 247 -20.53 9.45 -2.66
CA VAL A 247 -20.75 10.73 -3.36
C VAL A 247 -20.01 10.73 -4.70
N ALA A 248 -18.75 10.31 -4.68
CA ALA A 248 -17.91 10.22 -5.87
C ALA A 248 -16.89 9.08 -5.72
N ALA A 249 -16.57 8.44 -6.84
CA ALA A 249 -15.65 7.32 -6.90
C ALA A 249 -14.90 7.35 -8.23
N GLU A 250 -13.57 7.24 -8.18
CA GLU A 250 -12.72 7.21 -9.37
C GLU A 250 -11.64 6.14 -9.24
N GLU A 251 -11.45 5.35 -10.30
CA GLU A 251 -10.30 4.47 -10.46
C GLU A 251 -9.27 5.14 -11.37
N GLY A 252 -8.54 6.10 -10.78
CA GLY A 252 -7.47 6.85 -11.41
C GLY A 252 -6.13 6.18 -11.17
N ARG A 253 -5.10 6.95 -10.81
CA ARG A 253 -3.80 6.41 -10.35
C ARG A 253 -3.95 5.53 -9.09
N ASP A 254 -4.81 5.98 -8.20
CA ASP A 254 -5.22 5.34 -6.96
C ASP A 254 -6.75 5.18 -7.03
N LEU A 255 -7.32 4.28 -6.23
CA LEU A 255 -8.75 4.30 -5.95
C LEU A 255 -9.02 5.51 -5.07
N GLN A 256 -9.93 6.37 -5.50
CA GLN A 256 -10.35 7.54 -4.74
C GLN A 256 -11.85 7.45 -4.53
N VAL A 257 -12.29 7.52 -3.27
CA VAL A 257 -13.71 7.50 -2.92
C VAL A 257 -13.99 8.61 -1.93
N LEU A 258 -14.97 9.45 -2.26
CA LEU A 258 -15.59 10.41 -1.36
C LEU A 258 -16.97 9.88 -1.00
N ALA A 259 -17.25 9.78 0.29
CA ALA A 259 -18.53 9.29 0.79
C ALA A 259 -19.05 10.18 1.92
N ARG A 260 -20.37 10.36 1.97
CA ARG A 260 -21.05 11.14 3.00
C ARG A 260 -21.51 10.24 4.13
N ARG A 261 -21.39 10.71 5.36
CA ARG A 261 -21.95 10.03 6.53
C ARG A 261 -23.45 9.82 6.34
N SER A 262 -23.91 8.62 6.67
CA SER A 262 -25.31 8.21 6.68
C SER A 262 -25.64 7.60 8.04
N ALA A 263 -26.87 7.84 8.51
CA ALA A 263 -27.36 7.29 9.77
C ALA A 263 -27.63 5.78 9.70
N THR A 264 -27.83 5.24 8.50
CA THR A 264 -28.11 3.81 8.28
C THR A 264 -27.03 3.18 7.42
N PRO A 265 -26.45 2.04 7.83
CA PRO A 265 -25.63 1.21 6.94
C PRO A 265 -26.38 0.94 5.65
N GLY A 266 -25.76 1.24 4.51
CA GLY A 266 -26.33 0.98 3.20
C GLY A 266 -25.93 -0.39 2.67
N GLU A 267 -26.78 -1.00 1.86
CA GLU A 267 -26.30 -1.96 0.87
C GLU A 267 -25.51 -1.17 -0.17
N ALA A 268 -24.28 -1.59 -0.47
CA ALA A 268 -23.50 -0.94 -1.51
C ALA A 268 -24.31 -0.96 -2.82
N SER A 269 -24.34 0.16 -3.53
CA SER A 269 -24.92 0.18 -4.86
C SER A 269 -24.27 -0.92 -5.71
N SER A 270 -25.04 -1.51 -6.62
CA SER A 270 -24.61 -2.61 -7.49
C SER A 270 -23.58 -2.12 -8.51
N PHE A 271 -22.40 -1.68 -8.06
CA PHE A 271 -21.22 -1.65 -8.91
C PHE A 271 -20.92 -3.10 -9.22
N ALA A 272 -21.35 -3.56 -10.40
CA ALA A 272 -20.92 -4.84 -10.94
C ALA A 272 -19.41 -4.76 -11.06
N GLU A 273 -18.69 -5.40 -10.14
CA GLU A 273 -17.25 -5.49 -10.30
C GLU A 273 -16.94 -6.52 -11.36
N SER A 274 -16.48 -6.00 -12.48
CA SER A 274 -15.68 -6.72 -13.44
C SER A 274 -14.21 -6.39 -13.21
N GLY A 275 -13.32 -7.35 -13.44
CA GLY A 275 -11.90 -7.05 -13.59
C GLY A 275 -11.64 -6.04 -14.72
N PRO A 276 -10.38 -5.63 -14.93
CA PRO A 276 -10.01 -4.60 -15.90
C PRO A 276 -10.46 -4.87 -17.35
N HIS A 277 -10.91 -6.09 -17.68
CA HIS A 277 -11.42 -6.47 -19.00
C HIS A 277 -12.87 -7.00 -19.00
N GLY A 278 -13.64 -6.82 -17.92
CA GLY A 278 -15.05 -7.22 -17.91
C GLY A 278 -15.33 -8.59 -17.25
N GLU A 279 -14.30 -9.34 -16.83
CA GLU A 279 -14.49 -10.70 -16.31
C GLU A 279 -14.96 -10.74 -14.83
N PRO A 280 -15.56 -11.86 -14.38
CA PRO A 280 -15.86 -12.06 -12.97
C PRO A 280 -14.61 -11.99 -12.09
N PHE A 281 -14.75 -11.40 -10.91
CA PHE A 281 -13.66 -11.19 -9.94
C PHE A 281 -12.77 -12.41 -9.74
N ASP A 282 -13.35 -13.60 -9.52
CA ASP A 282 -12.58 -14.83 -9.27
C ASP A 282 -11.66 -15.19 -10.45
N ALA A 283 -12.12 -14.98 -11.68
CA ALA A 283 -11.31 -15.21 -12.87
C ALA A 283 -10.20 -14.16 -12.99
N SER A 284 -10.52 -12.88 -12.73
CA SER A 284 -9.55 -11.78 -12.79
C SER A 284 -8.46 -11.89 -11.72
N VAL A 285 -8.80 -12.29 -10.49
CA VAL A 285 -7.82 -12.52 -9.43
C VAL A 285 -6.92 -13.70 -9.76
N ARG A 286 -7.50 -14.79 -10.26
CA ARG A 286 -6.71 -15.95 -10.71
C ARG A 286 -5.73 -15.56 -11.82
N ALA A 287 -6.21 -14.84 -12.84
CA ALA A 287 -5.36 -14.33 -13.91
C ALA A 287 -4.28 -13.40 -13.36
N TRP A 288 -4.62 -12.46 -12.48
CA TRP A 288 -3.67 -11.55 -11.84
C TRP A 288 -2.56 -12.27 -11.07
N VAL A 289 -2.89 -13.31 -10.29
CA VAL A 289 -1.88 -14.12 -9.59
C VAL A 289 -1.02 -14.88 -10.59
N ILE A 290 -1.64 -15.60 -11.53
CA ILE A 290 -0.92 -16.44 -12.49
C ILE A 290 -0.05 -15.59 -13.41
N GLU A 291 -0.54 -14.48 -13.97
CA GLU A 291 0.23 -13.57 -14.82
C GLU A 291 1.34 -12.85 -14.04
N GLY A 292 1.03 -12.43 -12.81
CA GLY A 292 2.00 -11.86 -11.88
C GLY A 292 3.16 -12.82 -11.59
N PHE A 293 2.95 -14.12 -11.74
CA PHE A 293 3.97 -15.16 -11.62
C PHE A 293 4.12 -16.00 -12.90
N GLY A 294 3.68 -15.47 -14.04
CA GLY A 294 3.51 -16.21 -15.28
C GLY A 294 4.81 -16.35 -16.05
N GLY A 295 4.96 -17.44 -16.79
CA GLY A 295 6.23 -17.77 -17.49
C GLY A 295 7.29 -18.41 -16.58
N LEU A 296 6.88 -18.86 -15.40
CA LEU A 296 7.75 -19.43 -14.37
C LEU A 296 7.98 -20.96 -14.44
N ARG A 297 8.58 -21.58 -15.48
CA ARG A 297 9.04 -23.01 -15.41
C ARG A 297 9.64 -23.45 -14.02
N PRO A 298 9.42 -24.68 -13.54
CA PRO A 298 9.87 -25.12 -12.22
C PRO A 298 11.38 -24.88 -11.93
N GLY A 299 11.73 -24.42 -10.71
CA GLY A 299 13.11 -24.22 -10.24
C GLY A 299 13.39 -22.91 -9.48
N THR A 300 14.68 -22.64 -9.18
CA THR A 300 15.10 -21.40 -8.48
C THR A 300 15.20 -20.20 -9.42
N ARG A 301 14.56 -19.08 -9.03
CA ARG A 301 14.40 -17.89 -9.87
C ARG A 301 14.60 -16.60 -9.09
N THR A 302 14.65 -15.48 -9.79
CA THR A 302 14.65 -14.15 -9.17
C THR A 302 13.63 -13.27 -9.87
N LEU A 303 12.70 -12.73 -9.08
CA LEU A 303 11.79 -11.67 -9.48
C LEU A 303 12.54 -10.35 -9.42
N VAL A 304 12.45 -9.59 -10.48
CA VAL A 304 13.07 -8.28 -10.64
C VAL A 304 11.96 -7.25 -10.79
N TRP A 305 11.88 -6.30 -9.87
CA TRP A 305 11.02 -5.13 -10.04
C TRP A 305 11.86 -3.90 -10.32
N THR A 306 11.50 -3.18 -11.38
CA THR A 306 12.17 -1.95 -11.77
C THR A 306 11.18 -0.82 -11.83
N LYS A 307 11.46 0.30 -11.16
CA LYS A 307 10.68 1.53 -11.35
C LYS A 307 11.09 2.15 -12.69
N ALA A 308 10.22 2.06 -13.68
CA ALA A 308 10.43 2.67 -14.98
C ALA A 308 10.36 4.21 -14.88
N ASN A 309 11.04 4.90 -15.79
CA ASN A 309 11.07 6.38 -15.84
C ASN A 309 9.98 6.98 -16.75
N ALA A 310 9.09 6.15 -17.32
CA ALA A 310 7.97 6.64 -18.10
C ALA A 310 7.06 7.52 -17.22
N GLY A 311 6.39 8.50 -17.83
CA GLY A 311 5.67 9.59 -17.13
C GLY A 311 4.56 9.14 -16.17
N GLU A 312 4.30 7.85 -16.08
CA GLU A 312 3.45 7.19 -15.12
C GLU A 312 4.29 6.17 -14.35
N ALA A 313 4.43 6.38 -13.04
CA ALA A 313 5.44 5.73 -12.21
C ALA A 313 5.10 4.27 -11.86
N LEU A 314 4.98 3.40 -12.85
CA LEU A 314 4.73 1.96 -12.65
C LEU A 314 6.04 1.19 -12.43
N TYR A 315 5.95 0.11 -11.65
CA TYR A 315 7.03 -0.88 -11.53
C TYR A 315 6.86 -1.91 -12.65
N GLU A 316 7.86 -2.06 -13.52
CA GLU A 316 7.94 -3.23 -14.40
C GLU A 316 8.44 -4.44 -13.62
N GLN A 317 7.88 -5.62 -13.93
CA GLN A 317 8.37 -6.89 -13.41
C GLN A 317 9.07 -7.70 -14.50
N ARG A 318 10.19 -8.34 -14.16
CA ARG A 318 10.88 -9.31 -15.02
C ARG A 318 11.34 -10.51 -14.20
N VAL A 319 11.33 -11.67 -14.83
CA VAL A 319 11.86 -12.90 -14.23
C VAL A 319 13.21 -13.22 -14.86
N VAL A 320 14.22 -13.48 -14.02
CA VAL A 320 15.51 -13.96 -14.48
C VAL A 320 15.89 -15.30 -13.88
N ARG A 321 16.58 -16.13 -14.67
CA ARG A 321 17.02 -17.48 -14.28
C ARG A 321 18.52 -17.46 -13.94
N GLY A 322 18.85 -17.99 -12.76
CA GLY A 322 20.23 -18.28 -12.37
C GLY A 322 21.07 -17.07 -11.96
N ARG A 323 22.18 -17.37 -11.27
CA ARG A 323 23.04 -16.39 -10.59
C ARG A 323 23.75 -15.42 -11.54
N ARG A 324 24.23 -15.90 -12.70
CA ARG A 324 24.98 -15.09 -13.68
C ARG A 324 24.14 -13.94 -14.25
N SER A 325 22.86 -14.20 -14.54
CA SER A 325 21.94 -13.19 -15.06
C SER A 325 21.64 -12.10 -14.02
N VAL A 326 21.53 -12.48 -12.74
CA VAL A 326 21.36 -11.53 -11.63
C VAL A 326 22.61 -10.66 -11.44
N GLU A 327 23.80 -11.26 -11.50
CA GLU A 327 25.07 -10.54 -11.37
C GLU A 327 25.27 -9.50 -12.49
N ALA A 328 24.90 -9.82 -13.73
CA ALA A 328 24.94 -8.89 -14.85
C ALA A 328 24.01 -7.68 -14.64
N ILE A 329 22.80 -7.91 -14.14
CA ILE A 329 21.83 -6.84 -13.82
C ILE A 329 22.37 -5.92 -12.70
N LEU A 330 22.92 -6.51 -11.64
CA LEU A 330 23.52 -5.76 -10.54
C LEU A 330 24.73 -4.94 -10.98
N ALA A 331 25.60 -5.48 -11.85
CA ALA A 331 26.73 -4.76 -12.39
C ALA A 331 26.30 -3.53 -13.21
N GLY A 332 25.30 -3.69 -14.10
CA GLY A 332 24.77 -2.59 -14.91
C GLY A 332 24.17 -1.47 -14.07
N SER A 333 23.36 -1.81 -13.06
CA SER A 333 22.71 -0.81 -12.18
C SER A 333 23.72 0.00 -11.33
N ARG A 334 24.83 -0.62 -10.89
CA ARG A 334 25.90 0.06 -10.14
C ARG A 334 26.70 1.04 -10.99
N GLY A 335 27.00 0.68 -12.24
CA GLY A 335 27.68 1.56 -13.18
C GLY A 335 26.92 2.85 -13.46
N LEU A 336 25.59 2.78 -13.52
CA LEU A 336 24.69 3.91 -13.78
C LEU A 336 24.59 4.89 -12.59
N ARG A 337 24.79 4.44 -11.35
CA ARG A 337 24.77 5.31 -10.15
C ARG A 337 25.99 6.23 -10.05
N ARG A 338 27.07 5.96 -10.81
CA ARG A 338 28.33 6.72 -10.77
C ARG A 338 28.42 7.84 -11.80
N ILE A 339 27.40 8.05 -12.63
CA ILE A 339 27.42 9.07 -13.69
C ILE A 339 26.91 10.41 -13.11
N PRO A 340 27.72 11.50 -13.09
CA PRO A 340 27.27 12.81 -12.62
C PRO A 340 26.21 13.39 -13.54
N VAL A 341 25.04 13.73 -12.99
CA VAL A 341 23.84 14.11 -13.75
C VAL A 341 23.68 15.62 -13.77
N LYS A 342 23.68 16.23 -14.96
CA LYS A 342 22.73 17.33 -15.29
C LYS A 342 22.63 17.74 -16.77
N ARG A 343 23.62 17.50 -17.65
CA ARG A 343 23.57 18.05 -19.04
C ARG A 343 23.50 17.07 -20.23
N ILE A 344 23.83 15.78 -20.07
CA ILE A 344 23.98 14.84 -21.22
C ILE A 344 22.71 14.00 -21.51
N ARG A 345 21.64 14.15 -20.71
CA ARG A 345 20.60 13.10 -20.59
C ARG A 345 19.62 12.92 -21.74
N LYS A 346 19.37 13.88 -22.64
CA LYS A 346 18.20 13.77 -23.54
C LYS A 346 18.44 12.93 -24.80
N ARG A 347 19.67 12.90 -25.35
CA ARG A 347 19.97 12.18 -26.62
C ARG A 347 20.54 10.77 -26.45
N ALA A 348 21.25 10.47 -25.36
CA ALA A 348 21.85 9.15 -25.15
C ALA A 348 20.90 8.12 -24.50
N ARG A 349 19.79 8.57 -23.89
CA ARG A 349 18.87 7.70 -23.15
C ARG A 349 18.08 6.74 -24.06
N SER A 350 17.67 7.17 -25.25
CA SER A 350 16.86 6.36 -26.17
C SER A 350 17.61 5.16 -26.77
N ALA A 351 18.94 5.16 -26.74
CA ALA A 351 19.78 4.09 -27.27
C ALA A 351 20.14 3.01 -26.23
N LEU A 352 19.86 3.24 -24.94
CA LEU A 352 20.15 2.29 -23.89
C LEU A 352 18.93 1.39 -23.61
N PRO A 353 19.13 0.09 -23.28
CA PRO A 353 18.03 -0.81 -22.92
C PRO A 353 17.15 -0.24 -21.80
N ALA A 354 15.83 -0.42 -21.87
CA ALA A 354 14.85 0.20 -20.96
C ALA A 354 15.19 0.08 -19.45
N TRP A 355 15.74 -1.05 -19.02
CA TRP A 355 16.13 -1.29 -17.62
C TRP A 355 17.26 -0.37 -17.11
N THR A 356 18.07 0.20 -18.01
CA THR A 356 19.13 1.18 -17.67
C THR A 356 18.57 2.57 -17.35
N GLN A 357 17.31 2.82 -17.73
CA GLN A 357 16.62 4.07 -17.43
C GLN A 357 15.90 4.03 -16.08
N THR A 358 16.07 2.99 -15.27
CA THR A 358 15.27 2.75 -14.05
C THR A 358 15.73 3.60 -12.86
N LYS A 359 14.77 4.08 -12.05
CA LYS A 359 15.06 4.88 -10.84
C LYS A 359 15.39 3.99 -9.63
N SER A 360 14.82 2.79 -9.59
CA SER A 360 15.07 1.79 -8.57
C SER A 360 14.96 0.39 -9.15
N LEU A 361 15.77 -0.52 -8.62
CA LEU A 361 15.82 -1.94 -8.96
C LEU A 361 15.64 -2.72 -7.66
N ARG A 362 14.73 -3.70 -7.66
CA ARG A 362 14.46 -4.62 -6.55
C ARG A 362 14.58 -6.05 -7.04
N LEU A 363 15.16 -6.93 -6.23
CA LEU A 363 15.42 -8.33 -6.57
C LEU A 363 14.96 -9.22 -5.42
N LEU A 364 14.09 -10.19 -5.69
CA LEU A 364 13.65 -11.21 -4.74
C LEU A 364 13.91 -12.61 -5.32
N PRO A 365 14.80 -13.41 -4.72
CA PRO A 365 14.96 -14.79 -5.12
C PRO A 365 13.76 -15.61 -4.61
N VAL A 366 13.09 -16.34 -5.50
CA VAL A 366 11.94 -17.20 -5.18
C VAL A 366 12.03 -18.53 -5.92
N ARG A 367 11.39 -19.55 -5.38
CA ARG A 367 11.07 -20.81 -6.07
C ARG A 367 9.54 -20.93 -6.11
N VAL A 368 8.98 -21.11 -7.28
CA VAL A 368 7.56 -21.41 -7.46
C VAL A 368 7.44 -22.91 -7.71
N GLU A 369 6.53 -23.60 -7.02
CA GLU A 369 6.36 -25.05 -7.16
C GLU A 369 5.78 -25.39 -8.54
N ASP A 370 4.60 -24.84 -8.83
CA ASP A 370 3.91 -24.91 -10.12
C ASP A 370 3.42 -23.50 -10.49
N PRO A 371 3.91 -22.90 -11.59
CA PRO A 371 3.52 -21.56 -12.01
C PRO A 371 2.09 -21.42 -12.53
N ASP A 372 1.45 -22.54 -12.86
CA ASP A 372 0.08 -22.55 -13.41
C ASP A 372 -0.95 -23.01 -12.35
N ALA A 373 -0.47 -23.39 -11.15
CA ALA A 373 -1.31 -23.78 -10.03
C ALA A 373 -2.01 -22.59 -9.36
N PHE A 374 -3.16 -22.88 -8.77
CA PHE A 374 -3.95 -21.95 -7.98
C PHE A 374 -4.55 -22.68 -6.77
N PRO A 375 -4.29 -22.27 -5.51
CA PRO A 375 -3.44 -21.14 -5.11
C PRO A 375 -1.97 -21.30 -5.53
N LEU A 376 -1.28 -20.16 -5.65
CA LEU A 376 0.14 -20.12 -6.01
C LEU A 376 1.03 -20.38 -4.78
N GLU A 377 2.00 -21.29 -4.92
CA GLU A 377 2.93 -21.63 -3.85
C GLU A 377 4.35 -21.08 -4.14
N VAL A 378 4.77 -20.09 -3.34
CA VAL A 378 6.05 -19.37 -3.51
C VAL A 378 6.96 -19.60 -2.30
N HIS A 379 8.19 -20.06 -2.55
CA HIS A 379 9.18 -20.39 -1.52
C HIS A 379 10.37 -19.43 -1.57
N HIS A 380 10.68 -18.83 -0.42
CA HIS A 380 11.86 -17.97 -0.28
C HIS A 380 13.07 -18.77 0.24
N PRO A 381 14.30 -18.55 -0.28
CA PRO A 381 15.48 -19.31 0.15
C PRO A 381 15.95 -19.00 1.59
N ARG A 382 15.45 -17.92 2.22
CA ARG A 382 15.78 -17.56 3.61
C ARG A 382 15.11 -18.50 4.61
N ARG A 383 15.53 -18.45 5.87
CA ARG A 383 14.94 -19.23 6.97
C ARG A 383 13.52 -18.76 7.32
N GLU A 384 13.18 -17.51 7.03
CA GLU A 384 11.86 -16.93 7.31
C GLU A 384 11.29 -16.32 6.02
N ALA A 385 9.96 -16.24 5.93
CA ALA A 385 9.28 -15.54 4.84
C ALA A 385 9.62 -14.07 5.05
N PRO A 386 10.39 -13.43 4.17
CA PRO A 386 10.82 -12.06 4.43
C PRO A 386 9.58 -11.18 4.44
N ILE A 387 9.32 -10.48 5.54
CA ILE A 387 8.40 -9.36 5.51
C ILE A 387 9.17 -8.16 5.03
N TRP A 388 8.84 -7.68 3.83
CA TRP A 388 9.47 -6.50 3.30
C TRP A 388 8.80 -5.28 3.94
N VAL A 389 9.61 -4.40 4.50
CA VAL A 389 9.18 -3.13 5.11
C VAL A 389 10.03 -2.00 4.55
N LYS A 390 9.49 -0.78 4.47
CA LYS A 390 10.13 0.39 3.82
C LYS A 390 11.24 1.02 4.67
#